data_AF-A0A086LZ33-F1
#
_entry.id   AF-A0A086LZ33-F1
#
_cell.length_a   1.000
_cell.length_b   1.000
_cell.length_c   1.000
_cell.angle_alpha   90.00
_cell.angle_beta   90.00
_cell.angle_gamma   90.00
#
_symmetry.space_group_name_H-M   'P 1'
#
loop_
_entity.id
_entity.type
_entity.pdbx_description
1 polymer ?
#
loop_
_entity_poly.entity_id
_entity_poly.type
_entity_poly.pdbx_seq_one_letter_code
_entity_poly.pdbx_strand_id
1 'polypeptide(L)'
;MLYFLLTQLWSINPMYQYSLDSFVTFLYKAIDKTEAYASYAERCAALVQSIRKTVFTWVARGLFERHKLTFVALLTFRLLQRGVLGDAFDAECFNFLLRGPTKVVPENPLADWLPNAAWYAVQKLIEIPGFEAFATNMERDAPSRFKEWIQELHPEAVKLPLDWKRLDSQPFRKLM
;
A
#
# COMPACT_ATOMS: atom_id res chain seq x y z
N MET A 1 7.20 -4.25 -17.21
CA MET A 1 6.38 -4.16 -15.97
C MET A 1 5.08 -3.41 -16.23
N LEU A 2 5.14 -2.11 -16.57
CA LEU A 2 3.95 -1.26 -16.72
C LEU A 2 2.93 -1.85 -17.71
N TYR A 3 3.37 -2.26 -18.91
CA TYR A 3 2.47 -2.88 -19.89
C TYR A 3 1.69 -4.08 -19.33
N PHE A 4 2.36 -5.03 -18.68
CA PHE A 4 1.70 -6.19 -18.06
C PHE A 4 0.74 -5.82 -16.93
N LEU A 5 1.00 -4.72 -16.22
CA LEU A 5 0.04 -4.19 -15.25
C LEU A 5 -1.24 -3.71 -15.93
N LEU A 6 -1.10 -3.04 -17.09
CA LEU A 6 -2.26 -2.57 -17.87
C LEU A 6 -3.09 -3.72 -18.41
N THR A 7 -2.45 -4.78 -18.90
CA THR A 7 -3.17 -5.97 -19.39
C THR A 7 -3.95 -6.68 -18.29
N GLN A 8 -3.51 -6.57 -17.03
CA GLN A 8 -4.21 -7.12 -15.86
C GLN A 8 -5.45 -6.30 -15.45
N LEU A 9 -5.59 -5.04 -15.91
CA LEU A 9 -6.74 -4.20 -15.56
C LEU A 9 -8.06 -4.72 -16.15
N TRP A 10 -8.01 -5.48 -17.23
CA TRP A 10 -9.17 -6.17 -17.79
C TRP A 10 -9.90 -7.03 -16.75
N SER A 11 -9.16 -7.66 -15.83
CA SER A 11 -9.74 -8.47 -14.76
C SER A 11 -10.55 -7.66 -13.74
N ILE A 12 -10.32 -6.35 -13.64
CA ILE A 12 -11.10 -5.44 -12.80
C ILE A 12 -12.36 -5.00 -13.55
N ASN A 13 -12.20 -4.61 -14.80
CA ASN A 13 -13.32 -4.23 -15.65
C ASN A 13 -13.01 -4.51 -17.13
N PRO A 14 -13.93 -5.17 -17.86
CA PRO A 14 -13.76 -5.42 -19.28
C PRO A 14 -13.49 -4.17 -20.15
N MET A 15 -13.91 -2.97 -19.73
CA MET A 15 -13.60 -1.77 -20.52
C MET A 15 -12.12 -1.37 -20.48
N TYR A 16 -11.32 -1.95 -19.59
CA TYR A 16 -9.90 -1.62 -19.42
C TYR A 16 -9.01 -2.51 -20.29
N GLN A 17 -9.14 -2.35 -21.60
CA GLN A 17 -8.27 -2.99 -22.59
C GLN A 17 -7.26 -2.01 -23.15
N TYR A 18 -6.00 -2.44 -23.19
CA TYR A 18 -4.90 -1.66 -23.75
C TYR A 18 -4.11 -2.52 -24.72
N SER A 19 -3.91 -2.02 -25.94
CA SER A 19 -3.05 -2.68 -26.92
C SER A 19 -1.57 -2.35 -26.65
N LEU A 20 -0.69 -3.25 -27.10
CA LEU A 20 0.76 -2.99 -27.08
C LEU A 20 1.12 -1.76 -27.92
N ASP A 21 0.45 -1.59 -29.07
CA ASP A 21 0.68 -0.47 -29.99
C ASP A 21 0.39 0.90 -29.33
N SER A 22 -0.73 1.01 -28.63
CA SER A 22 -1.05 2.22 -27.85
C SER A 22 -0.03 2.45 -26.73
N PHE A 23 0.39 1.40 -26.03
CA PHE A 23 1.43 1.52 -25.01
C PHE A 23 2.75 2.03 -25.58
N VAL A 24 3.21 1.48 -26.71
CA VAL A 24 4.44 1.92 -27.40
C VAL A 24 4.34 3.37 -27.86
N THR A 25 3.18 3.78 -28.37
CA THR A 25 2.93 5.19 -28.74
C THR A 25 3.14 6.14 -27.54
N PHE A 26 2.59 5.81 -26.36
CA PHE A 26 2.78 6.63 -25.16
C PHE A 26 4.19 6.52 -24.57
N LEU A 27 4.88 5.40 -24.81
CA LEU A 27 6.28 5.23 -24.45
C LEU A 27 7.18 6.21 -25.24
N TYR A 28 7.01 6.28 -26.57
CA TYR A 28 7.75 7.24 -27.39
C TYR A 28 7.44 8.69 -27.03
N LYS A 29 6.15 9.02 -26.81
CA LYS A 29 5.76 10.35 -26.31
C LYS A 29 6.47 10.72 -24.99
N ALA A 30 6.70 9.74 -24.10
CA ALA A 30 7.42 9.98 -22.85
C ALA A 30 8.93 10.17 -23.07
N ILE A 31 9.51 9.47 -24.05
CA ILE A 31 10.91 9.63 -24.45
C ILE A 31 11.12 11.02 -25.05
N ASP A 32 10.29 11.44 -25.99
CA ASP A 32 10.38 12.75 -26.66
C ASP A 32 10.20 13.92 -25.70
N LYS A 33 9.41 13.72 -24.63
CA LYS A 33 9.21 14.71 -23.57
C LYS A 33 10.41 14.84 -22.62
N THR A 34 11.28 13.83 -22.58
CA THR A 34 12.43 13.85 -21.66
C THR A 34 13.53 14.73 -22.23
N GLU A 35 13.96 15.71 -21.45
CA GLU A 35 15.05 16.62 -21.84
C GLU A 35 16.38 15.87 -22.05
N ALA A 36 17.31 16.53 -22.74
CA ALA A 36 18.67 16.03 -22.84
C ALA A 36 19.41 16.26 -21.51
N TYR A 37 20.16 15.26 -21.05
CA TYR A 37 21.00 15.34 -19.85
C TYR A 37 22.45 15.07 -20.23
N ALA A 38 23.38 15.70 -19.51
CA ALA A 38 24.81 15.49 -19.70
C ALA A 38 25.27 14.10 -19.23
N SER A 39 24.73 13.63 -18.10
CA SER A 39 24.99 12.29 -17.57
C SER A 39 23.99 11.27 -18.10
N TYR A 40 24.49 10.13 -18.56
CA TYR A 40 23.66 9.00 -18.95
C TYR A 40 22.80 8.48 -17.80
N ALA A 41 23.35 8.42 -16.57
CA ALA A 41 22.63 7.93 -15.41
C ALA A 41 21.44 8.83 -15.05
N GLU A 42 21.64 10.15 -15.10
CA GLU A 42 20.58 11.14 -14.87
C GLU A 42 19.51 11.05 -15.95
N ARG A 43 19.91 10.91 -17.22
CA ARG A 43 18.97 10.71 -18.33
C ARG A 43 18.11 9.46 -18.14
N CYS A 44 18.71 8.35 -17.74
CA CYS A 44 17.99 7.10 -17.50
C CYS A 44 16.96 7.26 -16.37
N ALA A 45 17.32 7.91 -15.26
CA ALA A 45 16.40 8.17 -14.17
C ALA A 45 15.22 9.06 -14.62
N ALA A 46 15.51 10.14 -15.37
CA ALA A 46 14.51 11.04 -15.91
C ALA A 46 13.56 10.34 -16.90
N LEU A 47 14.10 9.50 -17.80
CA LEU A 47 13.30 8.69 -18.73
C LEU A 47 12.35 7.76 -17.98
N VAL A 48 12.84 7.04 -16.97
CA VAL A 48 12.02 6.13 -16.16
C VAL A 48 10.88 6.90 -15.48
N GLN A 49 11.15 8.08 -14.92
CA GLN A 49 10.13 8.92 -14.30
C GLN A 49 9.12 9.45 -15.31
N SER A 50 9.59 9.95 -16.46
CA SER A 50 8.74 10.46 -17.55
C SER A 50 7.80 9.37 -18.09
N ILE A 51 8.33 8.17 -18.33
CA ILE A 51 7.56 7.00 -18.79
C ILE A 51 6.48 6.64 -17.77
N ARG A 52 6.85 6.51 -16.49
CA ARG A 52 5.88 6.20 -15.41
C ARG A 52 4.76 7.24 -15.35
N LYS A 53 5.11 8.53 -15.32
CA LYS A 53 4.12 9.62 -15.22
C LYS A 53 3.22 9.68 -16.45
N THR A 54 3.79 9.55 -17.64
CA THR A 54 3.06 9.63 -18.91
C THR A 54 2.08 8.47 -19.05
N VAL A 55 2.53 7.23 -18.82
CA VAL A 55 1.68 6.04 -18.87
C VAL A 55 0.62 6.09 -17.77
N PHE A 56 0.98 6.46 -16.53
CA PHE A 56 0.02 6.61 -15.44
C PHE A 56 -1.07 7.62 -15.78
N THR A 57 -0.69 8.81 -16.26
CA THR A 57 -1.64 9.88 -16.61
C THR A 57 -2.53 9.48 -17.78
N TRP A 58 -1.99 8.73 -18.75
CA TRP A 58 -2.79 8.20 -19.86
C TRP A 58 -3.84 7.21 -19.40
N VAL A 59 -3.44 6.24 -18.59
CA VAL A 59 -4.35 5.20 -18.08
C VAL A 59 -5.38 5.80 -17.14
N ALA A 60 -4.95 6.63 -16.18
CA ALA A 60 -5.83 7.27 -15.20
C ALA A 60 -6.92 8.15 -15.84
N ARG A 61 -6.67 8.75 -17.02
CA ARG A 61 -7.70 9.49 -17.76
C ARG A 61 -8.83 8.61 -18.30
N GLY A 62 -8.55 7.33 -18.58
CA GLY A 62 -9.53 6.37 -19.07
C GLY A 62 -10.17 5.51 -17.97
N LEU A 63 -9.68 5.59 -16.73
CA LEU A 63 -10.24 4.84 -15.60
C LEU A 63 -11.40 5.58 -14.95
N PHE A 64 -12.42 4.85 -14.53
CA PHE A 64 -13.41 5.36 -13.58
C PHE A 64 -12.73 5.78 -12.27
N GLU A 65 -13.24 6.85 -11.66
CA GLU A 65 -12.71 7.40 -10.41
C GLU A 65 -12.53 6.33 -9.32
N ARG A 66 -13.56 5.50 -9.12
CA ARG A 66 -13.56 4.40 -8.15
C ARG A 66 -12.43 3.37 -8.33
N HIS A 67 -11.84 3.25 -9.53
CA HIS A 67 -10.78 2.29 -9.83
C HIS A 67 -9.38 2.93 -9.86
N LYS A 68 -9.28 4.26 -9.77
CA LYS A 68 -7.98 4.96 -9.80
C LYS A 68 -7.12 4.58 -8.60
N LEU A 69 -7.71 4.54 -7.40
CA LEU A 69 -6.98 4.15 -6.18
C LEU A 69 -6.47 2.71 -6.27
N THR A 70 -7.26 1.77 -6.79
CA THR A 70 -6.84 0.38 -7.02
C THR A 70 -5.65 0.32 -7.98
N PHE A 71 -5.69 1.08 -9.08
CA PHE A 71 -4.58 1.14 -10.03
C PHE A 71 -3.31 1.73 -9.41
N VAL A 72 -3.43 2.82 -8.63
CA VAL A 72 -2.32 3.40 -7.88
C VAL A 72 -1.74 2.39 -6.90
N ALA A 73 -2.58 1.72 -6.11
CA ALA A 73 -2.14 0.71 -5.15
C ALA A 73 -1.38 -0.43 -5.84
N LEU A 74 -1.92 -0.98 -6.93
CA LEU A 74 -1.27 -2.02 -7.71
C LEU A 74 0.10 -1.56 -8.25
N LEU A 75 0.19 -0.35 -8.79
CA LEU A 75 1.46 0.20 -9.26
C LEU A 75 2.46 0.38 -8.11
N THR A 76 2.02 0.94 -7.00
CA THR A 76 2.84 1.18 -5.80
C THR A 76 3.40 -0.14 -5.26
N PHE A 77 2.57 -1.17 -5.07
CA PHE A 77 3.04 -2.47 -4.59
C PHE A 77 3.99 -3.15 -5.58
N ARG A 78 3.79 -3.01 -6.90
CA ARG A 78 4.73 -3.52 -7.91
C ARG A 78 6.08 -2.80 -7.87
N LEU A 79 6.10 -1.50 -7.57
CA LEU A 79 7.34 -0.74 -7.41
C LEU A 79 8.03 -1.09 -6.08
N LEU A 80 7.26 -1.28 -5.01
CA LEU A 80 7.74 -1.72 -3.70
C LEU A 80 8.43 -3.09 -3.80
N GLN A 81 7.78 -4.07 -4.45
CA GLN A 81 8.34 -5.40 -4.73
C GLN A 81 9.66 -5.37 -5.52
N ARG A 82 9.91 -4.30 -6.29
CA ARG A 82 11.14 -4.13 -7.07
C ARG A 82 12.23 -3.35 -6.32
N GLY A 83 12.00 -2.96 -5.06
CA GLY A 83 12.93 -2.15 -4.28
C GLY A 83 13.16 -0.75 -4.84
N VAL A 84 12.19 -0.23 -5.61
CA VAL A 84 12.28 1.12 -6.21
C VAL A 84 11.81 2.19 -5.24
N LEU A 85 10.92 1.82 -4.31
CA LEU A 85 10.44 2.69 -3.25
C LEU A 85 11.34 2.55 -2.03
N GLY A 86 11.38 3.59 -1.18
CA GLY A 86 12.25 3.65 0.00
C GLY A 86 11.78 2.80 1.19
N ASP A 87 10.83 1.89 1.00
CA ASP A 87 10.30 1.02 2.04
C ASP A 87 10.50 -0.46 1.64
N ALA A 88 10.56 -1.36 2.62
CA ALA A 88 10.82 -2.77 2.38
C ALA A 88 9.52 -3.51 2.05
N PHE A 89 9.56 -4.34 1.01
CA PHE A 89 8.44 -5.24 0.73
C PHE A 89 8.45 -6.43 1.69
N ASP A 90 7.34 -6.61 2.40
CA ASP A 90 7.08 -7.75 3.29
C ASP A 90 5.90 -8.56 2.74
N ALA A 91 6.17 -9.81 2.35
CA ALA A 91 5.19 -10.67 1.72
C ALA A 91 4.10 -11.15 2.70
N GLU A 92 4.40 -11.28 3.99
CA GLU A 92 3.44 -11.68 5.01
C GLU A 92 2.47 -10.53 5.30
N CYS A 93 3.01 -9.33 5.50
CA CYS A 93 2.21 -8.10 5.63
C CYS A 93 1.32 -7.88 4.38
N PHE A 94 1.86 -8.10 3.19
CA PHE A 94 1.09 -7.95 1.95
C PHE A 94 -0.07 -8.96 1.86
N ASN A 95 0.18 -10.22 2.22
CA ASN A 95 -0.87 -11.24 2.26
C ASN A 95 -1.92 -10.96 3.34
N PHE A 96 -1.50 -10.44 4.49
CA PHE A 96 -2.41 -10.01 5.56
C PHE A 96 -3.35 -8.92 5.07
N LEU A 97 -2.81 -7.85 4.47
CA LEU A 97 -3.58 -6.74 3.90
C LEU A 97 -4.60 -7.19 2.85
N LEU A 98 -4.23 -8.15 1.99
CA LEU A 98 -5.11 -8.63 0.93
C LEU A 98 -6.22 -9.56 1.43
N ARG A 99 -5.94 -10.38 2.44
CA ARG A 99 -6.85 -11.45 2.87
C ARG A 99 -7.65 -11.10 4.12
N GLY A 100 -7.22 -10.11 4.90
CA GLY A 100 -7.81 -9.75 6.19
C GLY A 100 -8.03 -10.96 7.10
N PRO A 101 -7.01 -11.83 7.32
CA PRO A 101 -7.22 -13.05 8.08
C PRO A 101 -7.51 -12.73 9.55
N THR A 102 -8.37 -13.51 10.18
CA THR A 102 -8.72 -13.37 11.60
C THR A 102 -8.48 -14.67 12.35
N LYS A 103 -8.14 -14.58 13.64
CA LYS A 103 -8.00 -15.73 14.54
C LYS A 103 -9.05 -15.64 15.63
N VAL A 104 -10.04 -16.53 15.59
CA VAL A 104 -11.08 -16.58 16.62
C VAL A 104 -10.45 -17.06 17.92
N VAL A 105 -10.61 -16.28 18.97
CA VAL A 105 -10.20 -16.63 20.33
C VAL A 105 -11.41 -16.63 21.28
N PRO A 106 -11.39 -17.45 22.35
CA PRO A 106 -12.55 -17.60 23.24
C PRO A 106 -12.91 -16.32 23.99
N GLU A 107 -11.93 -15.48 24.31
CA GLU A 107 -12.10 -14.30 25.15
C GLU A 107 -11.52 -13.06 24.49
N ASN A 108 -12.26 -11.96 24.59
CA ASN A 108 -11.80 -10.62 24.24
C ASN A 108 -11.70 -9.80 25.53
N PRO A 109 -10.50 -9.59 26.08
CA PRO A 109 -10.30 -8.84 27.32
C PRO A 109 -10.62 -7.35 27.16
N LEU A 110 -10.80 -6.86 25.93
CA LEU A 110 -11.05 -5.46 25.59
C LEU A 110 -12.48 -5.27 25.04
N ALA A 111 -13.39 -6.19 25.34
CA ALA A 111 -14.76 -6.19 24.80
C ALA A 111 -15.57 -4.93 25.16
N ASP A 112 -15.15 -4.13 26.14
CA ASP A 112 -15.82 -2.90 26.52
C ASP A 112 -15.63 -1.76 25.51
N TRP A 113 -14.59 -1.81 24.67
CA TRP A 113 -14.34 -0.79 23.62
C TRP A 113 -13.84 -1.33 22.28
N LEU A 114 -13.36 -2.56 22.21
CA LEU A 114 -12.88 -3.20 20.99
C LEU A 114 -13.81 -4.34 20.56
N PRO A 115 -14.44 -4.28 19.38
CA PRO A 115 -15.28 -5.38 18.88
C PRO A 115 -14.48 -6.67 18.70
N ASN A 116 -15.14 -7.83 18.91
CA ASN A 116 -14.51 -9.14 18.75
C ASN A 116 -13.86 -9.34 17.39
N ALA A 117 -14.47 -8.83 16.31
CA ALA A 117 -13.89 -8.93 14.97
C ALA A 117 -12.52 -8.23 14.86
N ALA A 118 -12.39 -7.03 15.45
CA ALA A 118 -11.12 -6.32 15.50
C ALA A 118 -10.11 -7.04 16.40
N TRP A 119 -10.54 -7.56 17.55
CA TRP A 119 -9.68 -8.36 18.40
C TRP A 119 -9.16 -9.63 17.70
N TYR A 120 -10.01 -10.33 16.94
CA TYR A 120 -9.58 -11.50 16.17
C TYR A 120 -8.59 -11.14 15.06
N ALA A 121 -8.68 -9.94 14.47
CA ALA A 121 -7.68 -9.44 13.55
C ALA A 121 -6.36 -9.14 14.27
N VAL A 122 -6.40 -8.49 15.44
CA VAL A 122 -5.22 -8.25 16.30
C VAL A 122 -4.53 -9.56 16.69
N GLN A 123 -5.30 -10.57 17.10
CA GLN A 123 -4.79 -11.90 17.44
C GLN A 123 -4.15 -12.63 16.25
N LYS A 124 -4.52 -12.26 15.02
CA LYS A 124 -3.84 -12.76 13.82
C LYS A 124 -2.61 -11.91 13.46
N LEU A 125 -2.67 -10.60 13.69
CA LEU A 125 -1.58 -9.65 13.45
C LEU A 125 -0.33 -9.97 14.27
N ILE A 126 -0.49 -10.38 15.54
CA ILE A 126 0.65 -10.71 16.42
C ILE A 126 1.48 -11.91 15.95
N GLU A 127 1.00 -12.68 14.97
CA GLU A 127 1.77 -13.77 14.35
C GLU A 127 2.78 -13.25 13.31
N ILE A 128 2.70 -11.97 12.91
CA ILE A 128 3.61 -11.33 11.96
C ILE A 128 4.84 -10.78 12.71
N PRO A 129 6.07 -11.05 12.22
CA PRO A 129 7.29 -10.55 12.85
C PRO A 129 7.32 -9.04 13.06
N GLY A 130 7.52 -8.61 14.31
CA GLY A 130 7.54 -7.23 14.76
C GLY A 130 6.21 -6.70 15.35
N PHE A 131 5.14 -7.50 15.33
CA PHE A 131 3.84 -7.19 15.92
C PHE A 131 3.51 -8.02 17.17
N GLU A 132 4.43 -8.87 17.65
CA GLU A 132 4.20 -9.88 18.68
C GLU A 132 3.69 -9.27 20.00
N ALA A 133 4.20 -8.08 20.34
CA ALA A 133 3.83 -7.37 21.56
C ALA A 133 2.50 -6.59 21.44
N PHE A 134 1.90 -6.47 20.25
CA PHE A 134 0.80 -5.53 20.00
C PHE A 134 -0.44 -5.82 20.85
N ALA A 135 -0.90 -7.08 20.87
CA ALA A 135 -2.03 -7.49 21.71
C ALA A 135 -1.78 -7.24 23.20
N THR A 136 -0.59 -7.62 23.70
CA THR A 136 -0.21 -7.41 25.11
C THR A 136 -0.17 -5.93 25.47
N ASN A 137 0.35 -5.08 24.57
CA ASN A 137 0.42 -3.65 24.80
C ASN A 137 -0.98 -3.00 24.85
N MET A 138 -1.91 -3.47 24.02
CA MET A 138 -3.30 -3.02 24.02
C MET A 138 -4.06 -3.48 25.26
N GLU A 139 -3.80 -4.69 25.75
CA GLU A 139 -4.49 -5.27 26.91
C GLU A 139 -3.95 -4.74 28.24
N ARG A 140 -2.62 -4.71 28.41
CA ARG A 140 -1.97 -4.54 29.71
C ARG A 140 -1.20 -3.23 29.84
N ASP A 141 -0.37 -2.91 28.86
CA ASP A 141 0.62 -1.84 29.03
C ASP A 141 0.03 -0.43 28.87
N ALA A 142 -0.91 -0.24 27.92
CA ALA A 142 -1.50 1.07 27.66
C ALA A 142 -2.96 1.05 27.17
N PRO A 143 -3.89 0.31 27.82
CA PRO A 143 -5.27 0.15 27.34
C PRO A 143 -6.01 1.48 27.15
N SER A 144 -5.86 2.44 28.06
CA SER A 144 -6.50 3.76 27.95
C SER A 144 -6.02 4.55 26.73
N ARG A 145 -4.72 4.52 26.44
CA ARG A 145 -4.15 5.25 25.29
C ARG A 145 -4.58 4.67 23.95
N PHE A 146 -4.69 3.34 23.86
CA PHE A 146 -5.22 2.70 22.65
C PHE A 146 -6.72 2.97 22.48
N LYS A 147 -7.49 2.96 23.57
CA LYS A 147 -8.91 3.35 23.56
C LYS A 147 -9.09 4.79 23.08
N GLU A 148 -8.33 5.73 23.62
CA GLU A 148 -8.32 7.13 23.19
C GLU A 148 -7.95 7.25 21.70
N TRP A 149 -6.88 6.58 21.26
CA TRP A 149 -6.43 6.62 19.86
C TRP A 149 -7.49 6.11 18.88
N ILE A 150 -8.20 5.01 19.19
CA ILE A 150 -9.29 4.50 18.34
C ILE A 150 -10.48 5.44 18.30
N GLN A 151 -10.71 6.20 19.37
CA GLN A 151 -11.82 7.16 19.50
C GLN A 151 -11.52 8.52 18.85
N GLU A 152 -10.30 8.76 18.37
CA GLU A 152 -9.95 9.95 17.60
C GLU A 152 -10.75 10.03 16.30
N LEU A 153 -11.00 11.25 15.82
CA LEU A 153 -11.73 11.47 14.57
C LEU A 153 -10.93 11.00 13.34
N HIS A 154 -9.61 11.12 13.42
CA HIS A 154 -8.66 10.80 12.34
C HIS A 154 -7.46 10.01 12.90
N PRO A 155 -7.66 8.76 13.36
CA PRO A 155 -6.62 7.96 14.01
C PRO A 155 -5.38 7.75 13.13
N GLU A 156 -5.53 7.78 11.80
CA GLU A 156 -4.45 7.65 10.83
C GLU A 156 -3.45 8.82 10.86
N ALA A 157 -3.90 10.01 11.29
CA ALA A 157 -3.09 11.23 11.39
C ALA A 157 -2.42 11.38 12.75
N VAL A 158 -2.92 10.67 13.78
CA VAL A 158 -2.39 10.69 15.14
C VAL A 158 -1.33 9.61 15.29
N LYS A 159 -0.30 9.89 16.11
CA LYS A 159 0.76 8.92 16.39
C LYS A 159 0.22 7.77 17.23
N LEU A 160 0.56 6.54 16.84
CA LEU A 160 0.24 5.35 17.62
C LEU A 160 0.88 5.40 19.02
N PRO A 161 0.20 4.87 20.05
CA PRO A 161 0.75 4.80 21.41
C PRO A 161 2.09 4.03 21.49
N LEU A 162 2.85 4.29 22.56
CA LEU A 162 4.09 3.57 22.89
C LEU A 162 5.14 3.62 21.77
N ASP A 163 5.84 2.51 21.54
CA ASP A 163 6.86 2.37 20.50
C ASP A 163 6.28 2.18 19.10
N TRP A 164 4.97 2.00 18.98
CA TRP A 164 4.28 1.83 17.69
C TRP A 164 4.30 3.10 16.82
N LYS A 165 4.55 4.27 17.41
CA LYS A 165 4.88 5.51 16.67
C LYS A 165 6.03 5.34 15.67
N ARG A 166 6.91 4.35 15.86
CA ARG A 166 7.98 4.01 14.90
C ARG A 166 7.44 3.60 13.54
N LEU A 167 6.19 3.13 13.44
CA LEU A 167 5.57 2.73 12.18
C LEU A 167 5.37 3.93 11.24
N ASP A 168 5.42 5.18 11.73
CA ASP A 168 5.41 6.36 10.86
C ASP A 168 6.60 6.41 9.90
N SER A 169 7.73 5.76 10.24
CA SER A 169 8.89 5.62 9.35
C SER A 169 8.83 4.39 8.44
N GLN A 170 7.83 3.51 8.64
CA GLN A 170 7.60 2.29 7.86
C GLN A 170 6.16 2.28 7.31
N PRO A 171 5.85 3.14 6.31
CA PRO A 171 4.49 3.34 5.84
C PRO A 171 3.77 2.06 5.44
N PHE A 172 4.46 1.09 4.84
CA PHE A 172 3.84 -0.18 4.46
C PHE A 172 3.40 -1.00 5.67
N ARG A 173 4.24 -1.09 6.71
CA ARG A 173 3.87 -1.80 7.95
C ARG A 173 2.81 -1.05 8.75
N LYS A 174 2.72 0.27 8.64
CA LYS A 174 1.63 1.07 9.24
C LYS A 174 0.25 0.76 8.66
N LEU A 175 0.17 0.15 7.47
CA LEU A 175 -1.11 -0.26 6.87
C LEU A 175 -1.69 -1.55 7.48
N MET A 176 -0.93 -2.25 8.33
CA MET A 176 -1.42 -3.41 9.08
C MET A 176 -2.25 -2.98 10.26
#